data_AF-A0A2J8U1N5-F1
#
_entry.id   AF-A0A2J8U1N5-F1
#
_cell.length_a   1.000
_cell.length_b   1.000
_cell.length_c   1.000
_cell.angle_alpha   90.00
_cell.angle_beta   90.00
_cell.angle_gamma   90.00
#
_symmetry.space_group_name_H-M   'P 1'
#
loop_
_entity.id
_entity.type
_entity.pdbx_description
1 polymer ?
#
loop_
_entity_poly.entity_id
_entity_poly.type
_entity_poly.pdbx_seq_one_letter_code
_entity_poly.pdbx_strand_id
1 'polypeptide(L)'
;MDSELMHSIVGSYHKPPERVFVQSFTQNEPSQNCHPANLEVTSPKILHSPNSQALILALKTLQEKIHRLELERTQAEDNLNILSREAAQYKKALENETNERNLAHQELIKQKKDISIQLSSAQSRCTLLEKQLEYTKRMVLNVEREKNMILEQQAQLQREKEQDQMKLYAKLEKLDVLEKECFRLTTTQKTAEDKIKHLEEKLKEEEHQRKLFQDKASELQTGLEISKIIMSSVSNLKHFKERKKSSKKTKCIKRGPPWQICSKFGALPFVAEKMRQHRDPHILQKPFNVTETRCLPKPSRTTSWCKAIPPDSEKSISICDNLSELLMAMQDELDQMSIEHQELLKQMKETESHSVCDDIECELECLLKKMEIKGEQISKLKKHQDSVRRL
;
A
#
# COMPACT_ATOMS: atom_id res chain seq x y z
N MET A 1 -17.73 43.14 -16.37
CA MET A 1 -16.59 42.81 -17.25
C MET A 1 -17.18 42.29 -18.55
N ASP A 2 -17.89 43.07 -19.37
CA ASP A 2 -17.61 44.38 -19.98
C ASP A 2 -16.22 44.48 -20.61
N SER A 3 -16.23 44.48 -21.97
CA SER A 3 -15.54 45.41 -22.90
C SER A 3 -15.88 44.96 -24.33
N GLU A 4 -16.75 45.68 -25.05
CA GLU A 4 -16.43 46.76 -26.02
C GLU A 4 -15.90 46.21 -27.36
N LEU A 5 -16.67 46.19 -28.45
CA LEU A 5 -17.19 47.32 -29.26
C LEU A 5 -16.07 48.20 -29.85
N MET A 6 -15.78 48.00 -31.15
CA MET A 6 -15.21 49.03 -32.01
C MET A 6 -15.85 48.97 -33.40
N HIS A 7 -16.37 50.13 -33.79
CA HIS A 7 -17.08 50.45 -35.03
C HIS A 7 -16.15 50.74 -36.21
N SER A 8 -16.65 50.54 -37.44
CA SER A 8 -16.61 51.50 -38.56
C SER A 8 -16.69 50.80 -39.91
N ILE A 9 -17.20 51.34 -41.02
CA ILE A 9 -18.12 52.43 -41.37
C ILE A 9 -18.13 52.39 -42.91
N VAL A 10 -19.31 52.51 -43.55
CA VAL A 10 -19.51 52.97 -44.95
C VAL A 10 -18.98 52.04 -46.08
N GLY A 11 -19.71 51.76 -47.16
CA GLY A 11 -20.77 52.54 -47.76
C GLY A 11 -21.77 51.72 -48.57
N SER A 12 -23.01 52.19 -48.51
CA SER A 12 -24.06 51.88 -49.47
C SER A 12 -23.72 52.56 -50.79
N TYR A 13 -23.65 51.81 -51.88
CA TYR A 13 -23.78 52.36 -53.22
C TYR A 13 -24.84 51.55 -53.98
N HIS A 14 -26.00 52.22 -54.08
CA HIS A 14 -26.99 52.20 -55.15
C HIS A 14 -27.19 50.91 -55.96
N LYS A 15 -28.37 50.30 -55.78
CA LYS A 15 -29.14 49.78 -56.91
C LYS A 15 -29.28 50.89 -57.96
N PRO A 16 -28.88 50.69 -59.22
CA PRO A 16 -29.34 51.53 -60.31
C PRO A 16 -30.73 51.08 -60.79
N PRO A 17 -31.48 51.95 -61.49
CA PRO A 17 -32.93 51.98 -61.49
C PRO A 17 -33.58 51.04 -62.50
N GLU A 18 -34.83 50.72 -62.20
CA GLU A 18 -35.86 50.31 -63.15
C GLU A 18 -36.23 51.51 -64.06
N ARG A 19 -36.47 51.24 -65.35
CA ARG A 19 -36.77 52.12 -66.52
C ARG A 19 -35.53 52.33 -67.42
N VAL A 20 -35.60 52.12 -68.73
CA VAL A 20 -36.67 52.49 -69.67
C VAL A 20 -36.68 51.49 -70.84
N PHE A 21 -37.86 50.98 -71.22
CA PHE A 21 -38.05 50.41 -72.55
C PHE A 21 -37.76 51.51 -73.57
N VAL A 22 -36.69 51.36 -74.33
CA VAL A 22 -36.53 52.04 -75.62
C VAL A 22 -36.90 51.03 -76.68
N GLN A 23 -38.06 51.25 -77.27
CA GLN A 23 -38.54 50.56 -78.45
C GLN A 23 -37.66 50.95 -79.64
N SER A 24 -36.67 50.13 -79.94
CA SER A 24 -35.93 50.20 -81.20
C SER A 24 -36.75 49.47 -82.25
N PHE A 25 -37.42 50.25 -83.11
CA PHE A 25 -37.95 49.80 -84.39
C PHE A 25 -36.84 49.12 -85.20
N THR A 26 -36.83 47.79 -85.31
CA THR A 26 -36.23 47.11 -86.45
C THR A 26 -37.28 47.00 -87.53
N GLN A 27 -37.38 48.08 -88.31
CA GLN A 27 -37.98 48.10 -89.61
C GLN A 27 -37.04 47.39 -90.59
N ASN A 28 -37.54 46.29 -91.16
CA ASN A 28 -37.28 45.78 -92.51
C ASN A 28 -35.85 45.35 -92.89
N GLU A 29 -35.68 44.03 -93.05
CA GLU A 29 -34.87 43.45 -94.13
C GLU A 29 -35.82 43.05 -95.28
N PRO A 30 -35.41 43.21 -96.55
CA PRO A 30 -36.31 43.27 -97.68
C PRO A 30 -36.56 41.90 -98.34
N SER A 31 -37.84 41.59 -98.54
CA SER A 31 -38.29 40.58 -99.49
C SER A 31 -37.89 40.99 -100.91
N GLN A 32 -36.87 40.33 -101.44
CA GLN A 32 -36.47 40.41 -102.83
C GLN A 32 -37.35 39.47 -103.67
N ASN A 33 -38.43 40.00 -104.26
CA ASN A 33 -39.02 39.53 -105.52
C ASN A 33 -40.25 40.38 -105.86
N CYS A 34 -40.05 41.43 -106.66
CA CYS A 34 -41.07 41.97 -107.55
C CYS A 34 -40.37 42.58 -108.77
N HIS A 35 -40.70 42.05 -109.95
CA HIS A 35 -40.41 42.66 -111.25
C HIS A 35 -40.91 44.11 -111.31
N PRO A 36 -40.31 44.93 -112.18
CA PRO A 36 -41.18 45.69 -113.06
C PRO A 36 -40.73 45.69 -114.52
N ALA A 37 -41.76 45.83 -115.34
CA ALA A 37 -41.77 45.88 -116.78
C ALA A 37 -40.94 47.03 -117.37
N ASN A 38 -40.50 46.81 -118.61
CA ASN A 38 -40.06 47.81 -119.57
C ASN A 38 -40.98 49.04 -119.57
N LEU A 39 -40.39 50.22 -119.34
CA LEU A 39 -40.79 51.44 -120.02
C LEU A 39 -39.51 52.23 -120.33
N GLU A 40 -39.19 52.36 -121.62
CA GLU A 40 -38.25 53.34 -122.14
C GLU A 40 -38.59 54.74 -121.61
N VAL A 41 -37.58 55.61 -121.46
CA VAL A 41 -37.56 56.99 -121.98
C VAL A 41 -36.38 57.79 -121.37
N THR A 42 -35.49 58.17 -122.28
CA THR A 42 -34.53 59.31 -122.25
C THR A 42 -33.43 59.40 -121.19
N SER A 43 -32.20 59.25 -121.68
CA SER A 43 -30.97 59.85 -121.14
C SER A 43 -31.06 61.38 -121.06
N PRO A 44 -30.73 62.03 -119.93
CA PRO A 44 -30.49 63.47 -119.90
C PRO A 44 -28.99 63.79 -120.07
N LYS A 45 -28.72 64.54 -121.13
CA LYS A 45 -27.45 65.19 -121.47
C LYS A 45 -26.84 65.93 -120.27
N ILE A 46 -25.56 65.67 -120.05
CA ILE A 46 -24.68 66.42 -119.14
C ILE A 46 -24.50 67.84 -119.71
N LEU A 47 -25.03 68.84 -119.01
CA LEU A 47 -24.67 70.24 -119.23
C LEU A 47 -23.40 70.54 -118.41
N HIS A 48 -22.26 70.66 -119.09
CA HIS A 48 -20.98 70.99 -118.47
C HIS A 48 -20.92 72.48 -118.10
N SER A 49 -21.08 72.78 -116.80
CA SER A 49 -20.71 74.05 -116.17
C SER A 49 -19.61 73.77 -115.13
N PRO A 50 -18.54 74.58 -115.04
CA PRO A 50 -17.44 74.35 -114.09
C PRO A 50 -17.88 74.17 -112.62
N ASN A 51 -18.97 74.84 -112.21
CA ASN A 51 -19.52 74.75 -110.85
C ASN A 51 -20.29 73.44 -110.57
N SER A 52 -20.95 72.84 -111.56
CA SER A 52 -21.66 71.56 -111.35
C SER A 52 -20.67 70.40 -111.20
N GLN A 53 -19.51 70.47 -111.88
CA GLN A 53 -18.43 69.50 -111.75
C GLN A 53 -17.81 69.50 -110.35
N ALA A 54 -17.55 70.68 -109.77
CA ALA A 54 -17.00 70.80 -108.41
C ALA A 54 -17.96 70.26 -107.33
N LEU A 55 -19.27 70.51 -107.48
CA LEU A 55 -20.30 69.97 -106.59
C LEU A 55 -20.38 68.44 -106.65
N ILE A 56 -20.36 67.87 -107.86
CA ILE A 56 -20.37 66.41 -108.05
C ILE A 56 -19.12 65.78 -107.42
N LEU A 57 -17.94 66.42 -107.55
CA LEU A 57 -16.70 65.95 -106.92
C LEU A 57 -16.77 66.02 -105.39
N ALA A 58 -17.33 67.09 -104.82
CA ALA A 58 -17.50 67.23 -103.37
C ALA A 58 -18.48 66.18 -102.80
N LEU A 59 -19.60 65.92 -103.49
CA LEU A 59 -20.55 64.87 -103.10
C LEU A 59 -19.94 63.47 -103.19
N LYS A 60 -19.19 63.17 -104.25
CA LYS A 60 -18.45 61.90 -104.36
C LYS A 60 -17.43 61.74 -103.24
N THR A 61 -16.70 62.80 -102.92
CA THR A 61 -15.73 62.80 -101.81
C THR A 61 -16.42 62.58 -100.45
N LEU A 62 -17.60 63.17 -100.24
CA LEU A 62 -18.39 62.97 -99.03
C LEU A 62 -18.93 61.54 -98.94
N GLN A 63 -19.45 60.97 -100.03
CA GLN A 63 -19.91 59.59 -100.09
C GLN A 63 -18.78 58.60 -99.78
N GLU A 64 -17.60 58.80 -100.38
CA GLU A 64 -16.39 58.01 -100.10
C GLU A 64 -15.98 58.11 -98.62
N LYS A 65 -16.07 59.32 -98.03
CA LYS A 65 -15.76 59.54 -96.61
C LYS A 65 -16.77 58.86 -95.69
N ILE A 66 -18.06 58.93 -96.00
CA ILE A 66 -19.12 58.24 -95.24
C ILE A 66 -18.89 56.73 -95.30
N HIS A 67 -18.66 56.17 -96.50
CA HIS A 67 -18.39 54.75 -96.66
C HIS A 67 -17.17 54.28 -95.87
N ARG A 68 -16.09 55.08 -95.87
CA ARG A 68 -14.89 54.80 -95.06
C ARG A 68 -15.18 54.82 -93.56
N LEU A 69 -15.95 55.81 -93.08
CA LEU A 69 -16.33 55.91 -91.67
C LEU A 69 -17.26 54.77 -91.24
N GLU A 70 -18.16 54.31 -92.11
CA GLU A 70 -19.01 53.16 -91.85
C GLU A 70 -18.17 51.88 -91.70
N LEU A 71 -17.16 51.69 -92.57
CA LEU A 71 -16.23 50.58 -92.47
C LEU A 71 -15.42 50.62 -91.16
N GLU A 72 -14.84 51.77 -90.82
CA GLU A 72 -14.10 51.98 -89.57
C GLU A 72 -15.01 51.75 -88.34
N ARG A 73 -16.29 52.17 -88.39
CA ARG A 73 -17.28 51.90 -87.34
C ARG A 73 -17.49 50.40 -87.16
N THR A 74 -17.74 49.66 -88.24
CA THR A 74 -17.93 48.20 -88.17
C THR A 74 -16.68 47.50 -87.64
N GLN A 75 -15.49 47.92 -88.07
CA GLN A 75 -14.23 47.38 -87.58
C GLN A 75 -14.03 47.67 -86.07
N ALA A 76 -14.35 48.88 -85.61
CA ALA A 76 -14.28 49.23 -84.19
C ALA A 76 -15.28 48.44 -83.35
N GLU A 77 -16.49 48.20 -83.88
CA GLU A 77 -17.53 47.38 -83.26
C GLU A 77 -17.11 45.91 -83.14
N ASP A 78 -16.53 45.33 -84.21
CA ASP A 78 -15.99 43.97 -84.18
C ASP A 78 -14.84 43.83 -83.18
N ASN A 79 -13.92 44.80 -83.14
CA ASN A 79 -12.83 44.85 -82.15
C ASN A 79 -13.38 44.92 -80.71
N LEU A 80 -14.40 45.75 -80.47
CA LEU A 80 -15.05 45.83 -79.16
C LEU A 80 -15.72 44.51 -78.78
N ASN A 81 -16.39 43.85 -79.72
CA ASN A 81 -17.01 42.54 -79.51
C ASN A 81 -15.98 41.44 -79.18
N ILE A 82 -14.81 41.46 -79.82
CA ILE A 82 -13.69 40.56 -79.51
C ILE A 82 -13.17 40.83 -78.09
N LEU A 83 -12.85 42.09 -77.76
CA LEU A 83 -12.37 42.48 -76.44
C LEU A 83 -13.38 42.15 -75.33
N SER A 84 -14.67 42.34 -75.57
CA SER A 84 -15.75 41.99 -74.64
C SER A 84 -15.76 40.47 -74.37
N ARG A 85 -15.61 39.66 -75.41
CA ARG A 85 -15.54 38.19 -75.30
C ARG A 85 -14.30 37.75 -74.54
N GLU A 86 -13.14 38.32 -74.83
CA GLU A 86 -11.89 38.04 -74.12
C GLU A 86 -11.99 38.43 -72.64
N ALA A 87 -12.50 39.62 -72.33
CA ALA A 87 -12.72 40.06 -70.96
C ALA A 87 -13.67 39.12 -70.18
N ALA A 88 -14.75 38.66 -70.83
CA ALA A 88 -15.66 37.68 -70.24
C ALA A 88 -14.99 36.32 -69.99
N GLN A 89 -14.10 35.88 -70.91
CA GLN A 89 -13.32 34.65 -70.73
C GLN A 89 -12.34 34.77 -69.57
N TYR A 90 -11.60 35.88 -69.44
CA TYR A 90 -10.70 36.11 -68.31
C TYR A 90 -11.45 36.13 -66.98
N LYS A 91 -12.60 36.79 -66.92
CA LYS A 91 -13.45 36.79 -65.73
C LYS A 91 -13.87 35.37 -65.34
N LYS A 92 -14.29 34.56 -66.31
CA LYS A 92 -14.68 33.15 -66.08
C LYS A 92 -13.49 32.30 -65.62
N ALA A 93 -12.31 32.46 -66.23
CA ALA A 93 -11.11 31.73 -65.84
C ALA A 93 -10.70 32.04 -64.39
N LEU A 94 -10.75 33.31 -64.00
CA LEU A 94 -10.45 33.75 -62.64
C LEU A 94 -11.44 33.21 -61.60
N GLU A 95 -12.73 33.20 -61.93
CA GLU A 95 -13.76 32.61 -61.07
C GLU A 95 -13.55 31.11 -60.88
N ASN A 96 -13.24 30.38 -61.97
CA ASN A 96 -12.94 28.95 -61.90
C ASN A 96 -11.71 28.67 -61.02
N GLU A 97 -10.61 29.40 -61.21
CA GLU A 97 -9.40 29.23 -60.39
C GLU A 97 -9.65 29.54 -58.90
N THR A 98 -10.52 30.51 -58.61
CA THR A 98 -10.94 30.82 -57.24
C THR A 98 -11.75 29.69 -56.63
N ASN A 99 -12.69 29.12 -57.39
CA ASN A 99 -13.49 27.97 -56.95
C ASN A 99 -12.64 26.72 -56.71
N GLU A 100 -11.67 26.44 -57.59
CA GLU A 100 -10.72 25.33 -57.42
C GLU A 100 -9.86 25.50 -56.18
N ARG A 101 -9.31 26.71 -55.94
CA ARG A 101 -8.56 27.00 -54.70
C ARG A 101 -9.42 26.81 -53.45
N ASN A 102 -10.67 27.27 -53.47
CA ASN A 102 -11.58 27.11 -52.35
C ASN A 102 -11.88 25.63 -52.06
N LEU A 103 -12.08 24.82 -53.11
CA LEU A 103 -12.29 23.39 -52.98
C LEU A 103 -11.05 22.68 -52.41
N ALA A 104 -9.86 22.99 -52.94
CA ALA A 104 -8.60 22.45 -52.44
C ALA A 104 -8.36 22.82 -50.96
N HIS A 105 -8.69 24.05 -50.58
CA HIS A 105 -8.60 24.50 -49.19
C HIS A 105 -9.58 23.74 -48.27
N GLN A 106 -10.82 23.53 -48.73
CA GLN A 106 -11.82 22.77 -47.98
C GLN A 106 -11.40 21.31 -47.78
N GLU A 107 -10.86 20.67 -48.81
CA GLU A 107 -10.33 19.31 -48.74
C GLU A 107 -9.13 19.22 -47.79
N LEU A 108 -8.21 20.20 -47.82
CA LEU A 108 -7.11 20.28 -46.86
C LEU A 108 -7.61 20.41 -45.42
N ILE A 109 -8.61 21.25 -45.18
CA ILE A 109 -9.23 21.37 -43.85
C ILE A 109 -9.83 20.04 -43.40
N LYS A 110 -10.51 19.31 -44.29
CA LYS A 110 -11.09 18.00 -44.00
C LYS A 110 -10.00 16.99 -43.64
N GLN A 111 -8.96 16.87 -44.46
CA GLN A 111 -7.81 16.01 -44.19
C GLN A 111 -7.13 16.36 -42.86
N LYS A 112 -6.96 17.65 -42.56
CA LYS A 112 -6.41 18.10 -41.28
C LYS A 112 -7.26 17.64 -40.09
N LYS A 113 -8.60 17.70 -40.22
CA LYS A 113 -9.52 17.20 -39.18
C LYS A 113 -9.41 15.69 -39.02
N ASP A 114 -9.37 14.95 -40.12
CA ASP A 114 -9.27 13.48 -40.10
C ASP A 114 -7.95 13.03 -39.43
N ILE A 115 -6.83 13.66 -39.79
CA ILE A 115 -5.53 13.42 -39.15
C ILE A 115 -5.58 13.78 -37.67
N SER A 116 -6.23 14.89 -37.30
CA SER A 116 -6.38 15.28 -35.90
C SER A 116 -7.17 14.27 -35.08
N ILE A 117 -8.22 13.66 -35.64
CA ILE A 117 -9.01 12.60 -34.99
C ILE A 117 -8.17 11.32 -34.86
N GLN A 118 -7.42 10.95 -35.90
CA GLN A 118 -6.53 9.79 -35.83
C GLN A 118 -5.43 9.98 -34.78
N LEU A 119 -4.86 11.19 -34.68
CA LEU A 119 -3.84 11.52 -33.69
C LEU A 119 -4.42 11.46 -32.27
N SER A 120 -5.61 12.01 -32.02
CA SER A 120 -6.24 11.94 -30.70
C SER A 120 -6.62 10.51 -30.31
N SER A 121 -7.10 9.70 -31.26
CA SER A 121 -7.37 8.27 -31.06
C SER A 121 -6.09 7.49 -30.73
N ALA A 122 -5.01 7.72 -31.48
CA ALA A 122 -3.70 7.10 -31.23
C ALA A 122 -3.14 7.51 -29.86
N GLN A 123 -3.25 8.80 -29.50
CA GLN A 123 -2.84 9.30 -28.20
C GLN A 123 -3.63 8.63 -27.07
N SER A 124 -4.96 8.53 -27.19
CA SER A 124 -5.79 7.81 -26.21
C SER A 124 -5.34 6.36 -26.05
N ARG A 125 -5.11 5.65 -27.16
CA ARG A 125 -4.59 4.27 -27.13
C ARG A 125 -3.23 4.17 -26.44
N CYS A 126 -2.30 5.09 -26.70
CA CYS A 126 -1.01 5.14 -26.02
C CYS A 126 -1.17 5.34 -24.51
N THR A 127 -1.99 6.31 -24.08
CA THR A 127 -2.23 6.54 -22.64
C THR A 127 -2.83 5.33 -21.92
N LEU A 128 -3.69 4.56 -22.60
CA LEU A 128 -4.24 3.32 -22.05
C LEU A 128 -3.15 2.26 -21.87
N LEU A 129 -2.29 2.07 -22.88
CA LEU A 129 -1.18 1.12 -22.81
C LEU A 129 -0.16 1.52 -21.74
N GLU A 130 0.12 2.81 -21.57
CA GLU A 130 0.97 3.33 -20.49
C GLU A 130 0.41 2.99 -19.12
N LYS A 131 -0.91 3.18 -18.91
CA LYS A 131 -1.58 2.80 -17.65
C LYS A 131 -1.51 1.29 -17.39
N GLN A 132 -1.71 0.47 -18.42
CA GLN A 132 -1.59 -0.99 -18.31
C GLN A 132 -0.16 -1.40 -17.94
N LEU A 133 0.83 -0.82 -18.61
CA LEU A 133 2.23 -1.08 -18.33
C LEU A 133 2.61 -0.69 -16.89
N GLU A 134 2.13 0.46 -16.42
CA GLU A 134 2.36 0.92 -15.05
C GLU A 134 1.72 0.01 -14.01
N TYR A 135 0.50 -0.47 -14.28
CA TYR A 135 -0.15 -1.48 -13.45
C TYR A 135 0.67 -2.78 -13.38
N THR A 136 1.13 -3.30 -14.53
CA THR A 136 1.95 -4.50 -14.56
C THR A 136 3.28 -4.31 -13.83
N LYS A 137 3.95 -3.17 -13.99
CA LYS A 137 5.18 -2.83 -13.23
C LYS A 137 4.92 -2.88 -11.72
N ARG A 138 3.83 -2.28 -11.26
CA ARG A 138 3.47 -2.28 -9.83
C ARG A 138 3.20 -3.69 -9.31
N MET A 139 2.48 -4.51 -10.07
CA MET A 139 2.21 -5.91 -9.72
C MET A 139 3.50 -6.73 -9.63
N VAL A 140 4.40 -6.60 -10.60
CA VAL A 140 5.70 -7.28 -10.58
C VAL A 140 6.54 -6.86 -9.37
N LEU A 141 6.60 -5.56 -9.08
CA LEU A 141 7.29 -5.06 -7.88
C LEU A 141 6.67 -5.60 -6.59
N ASN A 142 5.35 -5.77 -6.53
CA ASN A 142 4.68 -6.36 -5.37
C ASN A 142 5.08 -7.83 -5.20
N VAL A 143 5.02 -8.62 -6.27
CA VAL A 143 5.43 -10.03 -6.27
C VAL A 143 6.91 -10.17 -5.88
N GLU A 144 7.78 -9.28 -6.33
CA GLU A 144 9.19 -9.29 -5.96
C GLU A 144 9.41 -8.99 -4.46
N ARG A 145 8.65 -8.04 -3.89
CA ARG A 145 8.67 -7.78 -2.44
C ARG A 145 8.18 -8.98 -1.64
N GLU A 146 7.06 -9.60 -2.05
CA GLU A 146 6.53 -10.80 -1.38
C GLU A 146 7.53 -11.96 -1.43
N LYS A 147 8.17 -12.19 -2.58
CA LYS A 147 9.25 -13.17 -2.73
C LYS A 147 10.40 -12.90 -1.76
N ASN A 148 10.86 -11.64 -1.66
CA ASN A 148 11.95 -11.27 -0.77
C ASN A 148 11.57 -11.47 0.71
N MET A 149 10.34 -11.12 1.09
CA MET A 149 9.82 -11.36 2.45
C MET A 149 9.76 -12.85 2.79
N ILE A 150 9.30 -13.69 1.87
CA ILE A 150 9.27 -15.15 2.06
C ILE A 150 10.70 -15.72 2.19
N LEU A 151 11.64 -15.26 1.36
CA LEU A 151 13.04 -15.68 1.44
C LEU A 151 13.68 -15.26 2.78
N GLU A 152 13.38 -14.07 3.27
CA GLU A 152 13.85 -13.59 4.57
C GLU A 152 13.25 -14.41 5.72
N GLN A 153 11.95 -14.69 5.69
CA GLN A 153 11.29 -15.58 6.65
C GLN A 153 11.90 -16.98 6.63
N GLN A 154 12.20 -17.52 5.46
CA GLN A 154 12.87 -18.82 5.32
C GLN A 154 14.29 -18.79 5.92
N ALA A 155 15.04 -17.72 5.69
CA ALA A 155 16.38 -17.54 6.26
C ALA A 155 16.34 -17.39 7.79
N GLN A 156 15.33 -16.70 8.32
CA GLN A 156 15.12 -16.59 9.77
C GLN A 156 14.78 -17.94 10.40
N LEU A 157 13.81 -18.67 9.85
CA LEU A 157 13.44 -20.00 10.34
C LEU A 157 14.62 -20.98 10.32
N GLN A 158 15.46 -20.90 9.28
CA GLN A 158 16.68 -21.71 9.20
C GLN A 158 17.67 -21.38 10.33
N ARG A 159 17.90 -20.08 10.62
CA ARG A 159 18.76 -19.65 11.73
C ARG A 159 18.20 -20.08 13.09
N GLU A 160 16.89 -19.97 13.29
CA GLU A 160 16.23 -20.42 14.53
C GLU A 160 16.39 -21.93 14.73
N LYS A 161 16.19 -22.72 13.65
CA LYS A 161 16.41 -24.16 13.67
C LYS A 161 17.86 -24.53 14.03
N GLU A 162 18.84 -23.85 13.43
CA GLU A 162 20.26 -24.05 13.74
C GLU A 162 20.56 -23.69 15.21
N GLN A 163 19.99 -22.60 15.70
CA GLN A 163 20.13 -22.19 17.09
C GLN A 163 19.56 -23.24 18.05
N ASP A 164 18.39 -23.79 17.75
CA ASP A 164 17.74 -24.80 18.57
C ASP A 164 18.47 -26.15 18.51
N GLN A 165 19.01 -26.53 17.34
CA GLN A 165 19.93 -27.65 17.22
C GLN A 165 21.15 -27.46 18.12
N MET A 166 21.77 -26.27 18.10
CA MET A 166 22.92 -25.97 18.95
C MET A 166 22.59 -26.05 20.44
N LYS A 167 21.42 -25.53 20.86
CA LYS A 167 20.92 -25.68 22.25
C LYS A 167 20.71 -27.15 22.63
N LEU A 168 20.19 -27.97 21.71
CA LEU A 168 19.96 -29.39 21.95
C LEU A 168 21.28 -30.13 22.10
N TYR A 169 22.27 -29.89 21.24
CA TYR A 169 23.62 -30.45 21.38
C TYR A 169 24.26 -30.08 22.72
N ALA A 170 24.17 -28.82 23.15
CA ALA A 170 24.68 -28.40 24.44
C ALA A 170 23.98 -29.07 25.63
N LYS A 171 22.67 -29.35 25.53
CA LYS A 171 21.93 -30.12 26.56
C LYS A 171 22.34 -31.58 26.57
N LEU A 172 22.55 -32.19 25.39
CA LEU A 172 22.99 -33.57 25.26
C LEU A 172 24.38 -33.78 25.87
N GLU A 173 25.31 -32.85 25.63
CA GLU A 173 26.64 -32.88 26.25
C GLU A 173 26.58 -32.79 27.78
N LYS A 174 25.72 -31.91 28.31
CA LYS A 174 25.49 -31.85 29.77
C LYS A 174 24.93 -33.15 30.33
N LEU A 175 24.03 -33.80 29.60
CA LEU A 175 23.44 -35.07 30.01
C LEU A 175 24.48 -36.19 30.01
N ASP A 176 25.33 -36.28 28.99
CA ASP A 176 26.45 -37.23 28.93
C ASP A 176 27.42 -37.06 30.11
N VAL A 177 27.73 -35.81 30.49
CA VAL A 177 28.54 -35.54 31.69
C VAL A 177 27.83 -36.05 32.96
N LEU A 178 26.54 -35.76 33.13
CA LEU A 178 25.77 -36.24 34.29
C LEU A 178 25.66 -37.77 34.32
N GLU A 179 25.52 -38.42 33.17
CA GLU A 179 25.49 -39.89 33.08
C GLU A 179 26.82 -40.49 33.54
N LYS A 180 27.95 -39.94 33.10
CA LYS A 180 29.30 -40.33 33.58
C LYS A 180 29.47 -40.14 35.09
N GLU A 181 28.95 -39.03 35.63
CA GLU A 181 28.92 -38.74 37.07
C GLU A 181 28.10 -39.78 37.85
N CYS A 182 26.89 -40.11 37.36
CA CYS A 182 26.05 -41.15 37.95
C CYS A 182 26.77 -42.50 38.00
N PHE A 183 27.41 -42.93 36.91
CA PHE A 183 28.19 -44.17 36.90
C PHE A 183 29.33 -44.14 37.93
N ARG A 184 30.05 -43.04 38.04
CA ARG A 184 31.13 -42.90 39.03
C ARG A 184 30.60 -42.93 40.47
N LEU A 185 29.47 -42.29 40.73
CA LEU A 185 28.82 -42.35 42.04
C LEU A 185 28.33 -43.77 42.36
N THR A 186 27.72 -44.47 41.41
CA THR A 186 27.27 -45.87 41.59
C THR A 186 28.45 -46.81 41.90
N THR A 187 29.57 -46.69 41.19
CA THR A 187 30.78 -47.50 41.51
C THR A 187 31.33 -47.20 42.90
N THR A 188 31.33 -45.92 43.30
CA THR A 188 31.75 -45.49 44.65
C THR A 188 30.80 -46.02 45.72
N GLN A 189 29.49 -45.90 45.51
CA GLN A 189 28.44 -46.41 46.39
C GLN A 189 28.58 -47.91 46.58
N LYS A 190 28.69 -48.70 45.50
CA LYS A 190 28.88 -50.14 45.56
C LYS A 190 30.12 -50.53 46.38
N THR A 191 31.23 -49.82 46.18
CA THR A 191 32.46 -50.04 46.95
C THR A 191 32.25 -49.78 48.44
N ALA A 192 31.49 -48.74 48.79
CA ALA A 192 31.14 -48.43 50.18
C ALA A 192 30.20 -49.49 50.79
N GLU A 193 29.19 -49.94 50.04
CA GLU A 193 28.28 -51.01 50.44
C GLU A 193 29.03 -52.33 50.71
N ASP A 194 29.92 -52.74 49.82
CA ASP A 194 30.76 -53.93 49.99
C ASP A 194 31.64 -53.82 51.25
N LYS A 195 32.18 -52.63 51.53
CA LYS A 195 32.98 -52.37 52.73
C LYS A 195 32.13 -52.42 54.01
N ILE A 196 30.91 -51.89 53.99
CA ILE A 196 29.98 -51.95 55.13
C ILE A 196 29.63 -53.41 55.41
N LYS A 197 29.24 -54.17 54.38
CA LYS A 197 28.91 -55.60 54.51
C LYS A 197 30.04 -56.40 55.16
N HIS A 198 31.29 -56.15 54.74
CA HIS A 198 32.47 -56.77 55.35
C HIS A 198 32.65 -56.40 56.83
N LEU A 199 32.40 -55.13 57.18
CA LEU A 199 32.46 -54.68 58.58
C LEU A 199 31.32 -55.26 59.43
N GLU A 200 30.11 -55.41 58.88
CA GLU A 200 28.98 -56.06 59.53
C GLU A 200 29.26 -57.54 59.82
N GLU A 201 29.89 -58.25 58.89
CA GLU A 201 30.31 -59.65 59.10
C GLU A 201 31.34 -59.76 60.22
N LYS A 202 32.36 -58.89 60.23
CA LYS A 202 33.33 -58.80 61.34
C LYS A 202 32.69 -58.46 62.67
N LEU A 203 31.69 -57.58 62.68
CA LEU A 203 30.97 -57.21 63.89
C LEU A 203 30.22 -58.41 64.47
N LYS A 204 29.52 -59.19 63.63
CA LYS A 204 28.82 -60.40 64.07
C LYS A 204 29.77 -61.45 64.65
N GLU A 205 30.93 -61.64 64.02
CA GLU A 205 31.95 -62.55 64.56
C GLU A 205 32.44 -62.06 65.93
N GLU A 206 32.72 -60.77 66.07
CA GLU A 206 33.16 -60.20 67.34
C GLU A 206 32.09 -60.30 68.44
N GLU A 207 30.82 -60.04 68.12
CA GLU A 207 29.68 -60.24 69.03
C GLU A 207 29.59 -61.71 69.48
N HIS A 208 29.78 -62.66 68.56
CA HIS A 208 29.84 -64.08 68.89
C HIS A 208 31.01 -64.41 69.84
N GLN A 209 32.20 -63.86 69.59
CA GLN A 209 33.35 -64.02 70.48
C GLN A 209 33.11 -63.42 71.87
N ARG A 210 32.50 -62.22 71.96
CA ARG A 210 32.10 -61.61 73.24
C ARG A 210 31.11 -62.48 74.00
N LYS A 211 30.15 -63.08 73.30
CA LYS A 211 29.17 -64.00 73.91
C LYS A 211 29.84 -65.24 74.47
N LEU A 212 30.73 -65.89 73.72
CA LEU A 212 31.53 -67.03 74.20
C LEU A 212 32.35 -66.67 75.45
N PHE A 213 32.96 -65.48 75.46
CA PHE A 213 33.72 -65.01 76.61
C PHE A 213 32.81 -64.77 77.83
N GLN A 214 31.64 -64.16 77.63
CA GLN A 214 30.65 -63.96 78.68
C GLN A 214 30.13 -65.28 79.25
N ASP A 215 29.81 -66.25 78.39
CA ASP A 215 29.36 -67.60 78.80
C ASP A 215 30.44 -68.27 79.66
N LYS A 216 31.70 -68.23 79.23
CA LYS A 216 32.84 -68.78 80.01
C LYS A 216 33.05 -68.05 81.34
N ALA A 217 32.88 -66.73 81.37
CA ALA A 217 32.95 -65.96 82.61
C ALA A 217 31.81 -66.34 83.58
N SER A 218 30.60 -66.58 83.06
CA SER A 218 29.45 -67.03 83.85
C SER A 218 29.61 -68.46 84.37
N GLU A 219 30.21 -69.37 83.60
CA GLU A 219 30.58 -70.72 84.02
C GLU A 219 31.60 -70.66 85.16
N LEU A 220 32.66 -69.85 85.01
CA LEU A 220 33.66 -69.63 86.07
C LEU A 220 33.03 -69.04 87.33
N GLN A 221 32.16 -68.04 87.21
CA GLN A 221 31.47 -67.45 88.36
C GLN A 221 30.57 -68.47 89.07
N THR A 222 29.86 -69.31 88.32
CA THR A 222 29.04 -70.40 88.87
C THR A 222 29.93 -71.44 89.56
N GLY A 223 31.04 -71.83 88.94
CA GLY A 223 32.03 -72.74 89.54
C GLY A 223 32.64 -72.18 90.83
N LEU A 224 32.90 -70.87 90.90
CA LEU A 224 33.35 -70.19 92.11
C LEU A 224 32.26 -70.17 93.20
N GLU A 225 31.00 -69.90 92.86
CA GLU A 225 29.90 -69.90 93.84
C GLU A 225 29.64 -71.31 94.39
N ILE A 226 29.69 -72.35 93.53
CA ILE A 226 29.66 -73.75 93.98
C ILE A 226 30.82 -74.04 94.93
N SER A 227 32.05 -73.63 94.56
CA SER A 227 33.24 -73.82 95.41
C SER A 227 33.10 -73.11 96.76
N LYS A 228 32.54 -71.89 96.76
CA LYS A 228 32.23 -71.11 97.97
C LYS A 228 31.17 -71.79 98.84
N ILE A 229 30.10 -72.33 98.25
CA ILE A 229 29.08 -73.12 98.96
C ILE A 229 29.73 -74.34 99.61
N ILE A 230 30.57 -75.10 98.88
CA ILE A 230 31.28 -76.27 99.41
C ILE A 230 32.20 -75.86 100.58
N MET A 231 33.00 -74.80 100.41
CA MET A 231 33.89 -74.29 101.47
C MET A 231 33.14 -73.79 102.71
N SER A 232 32.00 -73.13 102.53
CA SER A 232 31.12 -72.72 103.63
C SER A 232 30.43 -73.90 104.31
N SER A 233 30.26 -75.03 103.61
CA SER A 233 29.68 -76.28 104.14
C SER A 233 30.68 -77.11 104.97
N VAL A 234 31.99 -76.87 104.82
CA VAL A 234 33.09 -77.53 105.60
C VAL A 234 33.58 -76.65 106.76
N SER A 235 33.11 -75.40 106.86
CA SER A 235 33.52 -74.45 107.89
C SER A 235 32.41 -74.24 108.94
N ASN A 236 32.52 -74.89 110.11
CA ASN A 236 31.83 -74.49 111.34
C ASN A 236 32.80 -73.68 112.22
N LEU A 237 32.38 -72.49 112.73
CA LEU A 237 32.55 -72.00 114.13
C LEU A 237 32.71 -70.44 114.28
N LYS A 238 31.67 -69.82 114.88
CA LYS A 238 31.61 -68.66 115.83
C LYS A 238 31.86 -67.18 115.41
N HIS A 239 30.76 -66.40 115.57
CA HIS A 239 30.53 -65.13 116.30
C HIS A 239 31.58 -63.99 116.33
N PHE A 240 31.12 -62.71 116.20
CA PHE A 240 31.04 -61.72 117.30
C PHE A 240 30.27 -60.42 116.93
N LYS A 241 29.67 -59.77 117.94
CA LYS A 241 28.86 -58.53 117.89
C LYS A 241 29.71 -57.25 118.06
N GLU A 242 29.35 -56.22 117.29
CA GLU A 242 29.16 -54.79 117.62
C GLU A 242 30.13 -54.01 118.56
N ARG A 243 30.73 -52.89 118.07
CA ARG A 243 30.70 -51.56 118.76
C ARG A 243 31.25 -50.36 117.95
N LYS A 244 30.79 -49.17 118.38
CA LYS A 244 30.85 -47.81 117.80
C LYS A 244 32.17 -47.01 118.01
N LYS A 245 32.41 -46.12 117.01
CA LYS A 245 32.93 -44.72 116.98
C LYS A 245 34.39 -44.38 117.40
N SER A 246 35.11 -43.69 116.48
CA SER A 246 35.57 -42.30 116.67
C SER A 246 36.10 -41.66 115.36
N SER A 247 36.24 -40.32 115.39
CA SER A 247 36.49 -39.31 114.33
C SER A 247 37.90 -39.37 113.68
N LYS A 248 38.29 -38.69 112.57
CA LYS A 248 37.97 -37.34 112.04
C LYS A 248 38.68 -37.16 110.66
N LYS A 249 38.02 -36.48 109.71
CA LYS A 249 38.52 -35.63 108.59
C LYS A 249 39.48 -36.21 107.52
N THR A 250 39.01 -36.23 106.26
CA THR A 250 39.39 -35.25 105.20
C THR A 250 38.26 -35.16 104.14
N LYS A 251 38.06 -33.95 103.62
CA LYS A 251 36.98 -33.47 102.71
C LYS A 251 37.10 -34.14 101.32
N CYS A 252 36.07 -34.31 100.47
CA CYS A 252 35.16 -33.28 99.92
C CYS A 252 33.90 -33.88 99.23
N ILE A 253 32.70 -33.37 99.61
CA ILE A 253 31.49 -32.97 98.83
C ILE A 253 30.96 -33.90 97.71
N LYS A 254 29.82 -34.60 97.91
CA LYS A 254 28.41 -34.40 97.38
C LYS A 254 28.29 -34.27 95.83
N ARG A 255 27.35 -34.87 95.08
CA ARG A 255 25.90 -35.14 95.24
C ARG A 255 25.42 -36.00 94.04
N GLY A 256 24.29 -36.72 94.15
CA GLY A 256 23.72 -37.60 93.11
C GLY A 256 23.05 -36.91 91.88
N PRO A 257 22.48 -37.70 90.95
CA PRO A 257 22.30 -37.42 89.51
C PRO A 257 20.95 -36.78 89.12
N PRO A 258 20.79 -36.29 87.87
CA PRO A 258 19.82 -36.95 86.97
C PRO A 258 20.17 -36.91 85.47
N TRP A 259 19.55 -37.83 84.71
CA TRP A 259 19.49 -37.84 83.24
C TRP A 259 18.98 -36.51 82.66
N GLN A 260 19.56 -36.03 81.54
CA GLN A 260 18.83 -35.27 80.51
C GLN A 260 19.62 -35.05 79.21
N ILE A 261 18.87 -35.14 78.11
CA ILE A 261 19.18 -34.83 76.72
C ILE A 261 19.22 -33.30 76.49
N CYS A 262 20.21 -32.77 75.75
CA CYS A 262 20.19 -31.55 74.90
C CYS A 262 21.65 -31.25 74.46
N SER A 263 22.05 -31.01 73.20
CA SER A 263 21.58 -30.07 72.15
C SER A 263 21.43 -28.62 72.62
N LYS A 264 22.35 -27.75 72.14
CA LYS A 264 22.22 -26.32 71.75
C LYS A 264 23.63 -25.77 71.49
N PHE A 265 23.99 -25.38 70.26
CA PHE A 265 23.75 -24.06 69.65
C PHE A 265 24.12 -22.86 70.55
N GLY A 266 25.15 -22.12 70.11
CA GLY A 266 25.08 -20.66 69.95
C GLY A 266 25.96 -19.80 70.86
N ALA A 267 27.02 -19.21 70.27
CA ALA A 267 27.48 -17.87 70.61
C ALA A 267 28.30 -17.28 69.44
N LEU A 268 27.62 -16.60 68.53
CA LEU A 268 28.17 -15.47 67.76
C LEU A 268 28.26 -14.25 68.67
N PRO A 269 29.11 -13.25 68.37
CA PRO A 269 28.82 -11.87 68.68
C PRO A 269 28.42 -11.11 67.41
N PHE A 270 27.19 -10.58 67.48
CA PHE A 270 26.62 -9.56 66.60
C PHE A 270 26.78 -8.18 67.26
N VAL A 271 27.13 -7.15 66.49
CA VAL A 271 26.86 -5.70 66.71
C VAL A 271 26.99 -5.07 65.32
N ALA A 272 26.13 -4.20 64.75
CA ALA A 272 24.94 -3.45 65.16
C ALA A 272 24.25 -2.97 63.85
N GLU A 273 22.92 -3.10 63.71
CA GLU A 273 21.91 -2.01 63.74
C GLU A 273 22.00 -1.01 62.56
N LYS A 274 20.94 -0.68 61.82
CA LYS A 274 19.56 -0.36 62.26
C LYS A 274 18.62 -0.10 61.06
N MET A 275 17.31 -0.36 61.27
CA MET A 275 16.10 0.33 60.72
C MET A 275 15.67 0.05 59.25
N ARG A 276 14.39 -0.10 58.85
CA ARG A 276 13.03 -0.13 59.44
C ARG A 276 12.07 -0.85 58.44
N GLN A 277 10.86 -1.15 58.92
CA GLN A 277 9.78 -1.93 58.31
C GLN A 277 8.96 -1.27 57.18
N HIS A 278 8.21 -2.13 56.47
CA HIS A 278 6.83 -2.03 55.92
C HIS A 278 6.56 -1.70 54.43
N ARG A 279 5.77 -2.63 53.83
CA ARG A 279 4.85 -2.60 52.66
C ARG A 279 5.40 -2.70 51.22
N ASP A 280 4.82 -3.67 50.50
CA ASP A 280 4.67 -3.87 49.03
C ASP A 280 4.18 -2.62 48.26
N PRO A 281 4.09 -2.59 46.90
CA PRO A 281 4.46 -3.60 45.87
C PRO A 281 5.16 -3.01 44.60
N HIS A 282 5.44 -3.89 43.62
CA HIS A 282 5.53 -3.66 42.16
C HIS A 282 6.88 -3.76 41.43
N ILE A 283 6.72 -4.32 40.21
CA ILE A 283 7.56 -4.31 39.00
C ILE A 283 8.56 -5.46 38.84
N LEU A 284 7.97 -6.56 38.38
CA LEU A 284 8.58 -7.58 37.53
C LEU A 284 9.05 -6.94 36.21
N GLN A 285 10.35 -7.03 35.90
CA GLN A 285 10.81 -7.07 34.51
C GLN A 285 11.88 -8.16 34.36
N LYS A 286 11.46 -9.27 33.77
CA LYS A 286 12.34 -10.18 33.04
C LYS A 286 11.56 -10.69 31.83
N PRO A 287 12.19 -10.78 30.64
CA PRO A 287 11.50 -11.12 29.42
C PRO A 287 11.31 -12.63 29.35
N PHE A 288 10.10 -13.06 28.99
CA PHE A 288 9.82 -14.45 28.65
C PHE A 288 9.26 -14.51 27.24
N ASN A 289 10.08 -15.09 26.36
CA ASN A 289 9.63 -15.69 25.10
C ASN A 289 8.63 -16.80 25.44
N VAL A 290 7.61 -17.04 24.60
CA VAL A 290 7.13 -18.38 24.19
C VAL A 290 5.84 -18.25 23.38
N THR A 291 5.97 -18.63 22.11
CA THR A 291 5.07 -19.54 21.38
C THR A 291 3.79 -18.99 20.75
N GLU A 292 3.85 -18.99 19.41
CA GLU A 292 2.73 -19.05 18.47
C GLU A 292 1.64 -20.03 18.92
N THR A 293 0.39 -19.55 18.88
CA THR A 293 -0.76 -20.44 18.69
C THR A 293 -1.37 -20.11 17.33
N ARG A 294 -1.32 -21.10 16.43
CA ARG A 294 -2.03 -21.09 15.14
C ARG A 294 -3.52 -20.83 15.36
N CYS A 295 -4.08 -19.86 14.65
CA CYS A 295 -5.49 -19.89 14.25
C CYS A 295 -5.60 -19.58 12.75
N LEU A 296 -6.24 -20.51 12.04
CA LEU A 296 -6.55 -20.51 10.61
C LEU A 296 -7.36 -19.27 10.19
N PRO A 297 -7.15 -18.71 8.98
CA PRO A 297 -8.16 -17.89 8.34
C PRO A 297 -9.24 -18.78 7.72
N LYS A 298 -10.48 -18.69 8.22
CA LYS A 298 -11.66 -19.09 7.44
C LYS A 298 -12.03 -17.94 6.49
N PRO A 299 -12.41 -18.22 5.23
CA PRO A 299 -12.88 -17.19 4.31
C PRO A 299 -14.36 -16.92 4.55
N SER A 300 -14.71 -15.73 5.02
CA SER A 300 -16.08 -15.24 4.94
C SER A 300 -16.34 -14.72 3.54
N ARG A 301 -16.96 -15.57 2.72
CA ARG A 301 -17.74 -15.16 1.55
C ARG A 301 -18.86 -14.23 2.05
N THR A 302 -18.71 -12.93 1.84
CA THR A 302 -19.85 -12.02 1.83
C THR A 302 -20.01 -11.50 0.42
N THR A 303 -20.96 -12.11 -0.28
CA THR A 303 -21.48 -11.69 -1.56
C THR A 303 -22.13 -10.30 -1.40
N SER A 304 -21.40 -9.22 -1.65
CA SER A 304 -22.03 -7.92 -1.93
C SER A 304 -22.25 -7.82 -3.44
N TRP A 305 -23.47 -8.14 -3.85
CA TRP A 305 -23.99 -7.70 -5.14
C TRP A 305 -23.97 -6.17 -5.19
N CYS A 306 -22.91 -5.59 -5.76
CA CYS A 306 -22.99 -4.26 -6.34
C CYS A 306 -23.52 -4.44 -7.75
N LYS A 307 -24.75 -3.98 -7.98
CA LYS A 307 -25.35 -3.86 -9.31
C LYS A 307 -24.38 -3.10 -10.21
N ALA A 308 -23.94 -3.77 -11.27
CA ALA A 308 -23.27 -3.11 -12.38
C ALA A 308 -24.27 -2.15 -13.05
N ILE A 309 -24.02 -0.85 -12.90
CA ILE A 309 -24.53 0.18 -13.78
C ILE A 309 -23.34 0.56 -14.68
N PRO A 310 -23.44 0.48 -16.01
CA PRO A 310 -22.37 0.94 -16.88
C PRO A 310 -22.43 2.47 -16.98
N PRO A 311 -21.34 3.21 -16.75
CA PRO A 311 -21.29 4.60 -17.18
C PRO A 311 -20.62 4.65 -18.56
N ASP A 312 -21.45 4.57 -19.59
CA ASP A 312 -21.19 5.32 -20.82
C ASP A 312 -21.36 6.81 -20.48
N SER A 313 -20.26 7.51 -20.22
CA SER A 313 -20.16 8.96 -20.47
C SER A 313 -18.71 9.40 -20.33
N GLU A 314 -18.08 9.73 -21.45
CA GLU A 314 -16.88 10.56 -21.50
C GLU A 314 -17.18 11.91 -20.84
N LYS A 315 -16.96 12.01 -19.52
CA LYS A 315 -16.81 13.26 -18.81
C LYS A 315 -15.50 13.19 -18.04
N SER A 316 -14.64 14.17 -18.29
CA SER A 316 -13.39 14.39 -17.56
C SER A 316 -13.61 14.18 -16.07
N ILE A 317 -13.06 13.10 -15.51
CA ILE A 317 -13.02 12.86 -14.06
C ILE A 317 -12.25 14.04 -13.49
N SER A 318 -12.94 14.94 -12.79
CA SER A 318 -12.27 16.10 -12.23
C SER A 318 -11.40 15.62 -11.07
N ILE A 319 -10.24 16.22 -10.88
CA ILE A 319 -9.34 15.91 -9.75
C ILE A 319 -10.08 16.03 -8.40
N CYS A 320 -11.15 16.83 -8.36
CA CYS A 320 -12.03 17.00 -7.22
C CYS A 320 -12.85 15.74 -6.87
N ASP A 321 -13.21 14.93 -7.87
CA ASP A 321 -14.03 13.72 -7.69
C ASP A 321 -13.22 12.62 -7.01
N ASN A 322 -11.98 12.39 -7.47
CA ASN A 322 -11.06 11.40 -6.87
C ASN A 322 -10.68 11.77 -5.42
N LEU A 323 -10.51 13.06 -5.14
CA LEU A 323 -10.18 13.55 -3.80
C LEU A 323 -11.38 13.40 -2.85
N SER A 324 -12.60 13.56 -3.36
CA SER A 324 -13.84 13.32 -2.60
C SER A 324 -14.03 11.84 -2.29
N GLU A 325 -13.75 10.95 -3.25
CA GLU A 325 -13.82 9.49 -3.05
C GLU A 325 -12.82 9.03 -1.98
N LEU A 326 -11.57 9.52 -2.04
CA LEU A 326 -10.57 9.22 -1.01
C LEU A 326 -10.99 9.73 0.38
N LEU A 327 -11.56 10.93 0.45
CA LEU A 327 -12.03 11.49 1.72
C LEU A 327 -13.18 10.67 2.31
N MET A 328 -14.12 10.20 1.49
CA MET A 328 -15.19 9.31 1.92
C MET A 328 -14.63 8.00 2.48
N ALA A 329 -13.71 7.34 1.75
CA ALA A 329 -13.09 6.10 2.21
C ALA A 329 -12.36 6.27 3.55
N MET A 330 -11.62 7.36 3.73
CA MET A 330 -10.94 7.64 5.00
C MET A 330 -11.91 7.92 6.15
N GLN A 331 -13.05 8.57 5.87
CA GLN A 331 -14.10 8.82 6.85
C GLN A 331 -14.76 7.50 7.27
N ASP A 332 -15.08 6.62 6.31
CA ASP A 332 -15.63 5.30 6.59
C ASP A 332 -14.69 4.45 7.44
N GLU A 333 -13.37 4.52 7.19
CA GLU A 333 -12.38 3.84 8.02
C GLU A 333 -12.27 4.41 9.45
N LEU A 334 -12.46 5.73 9.62
CA LEU A 334 -12.50 6.35 10.95
C LEU A 334 -13.76 5.96 11.71
N ASP A 335 -14.89 5.86 11.00
CA ASP A 335 -16.15 5.41 11.56
C ASP A 335 -16.06 3.93 11.96
N GLN A 336 -15.42 3.09 11.14
CA GLN A 336 -15.14 1.69 11.46
C GLN A 336 -14.27 1.54 12.72
N MET A 337 -13.20 2.34 12.86
CA MET A 337 -12.39 2.33 14.09
C MET A 337 -13.18 2.84 15.31
N SER A 338 -14.12 3.76 15.11
CA SER A 338 -14.99 4.25 16.20
C SER A 338 -15.93 3.16 16.70
N ILE A 339 -16.44 2.32 15.79
CA ILE A 339 -17.25 1.14 16.13
C ILE A 339 -16.40 0.11 16.89
N GLU A 340 -15.19 -0.19 16.40
CA GLU A 340 -14.24 -1.08 17.07
C GLU A 340 -13.89 -0.58 18.48
N HIS A 341 -13.66 0.72 18.65
CA HIS A 341 -13.41 1.33 19.96
C HIS A 341 -14.61 1.13 20.91
N GLN A 342 -15.83 1.29 20.41
CA GLN A 342 -17.03 1.06 21.22
C GLN A 342 -17.24 -0.42 21.57
N GLU A 343 -16.85 -1.34 20.68
CA GLU A 343 -16.87 -2.79 20.92
C GLU A 343 -15.84 -3.21 21.96
N LEU A 344 -14.60 -2.72 21.86
CA LEU A 344 -13.55 -2.97 22.86
C LEU A 344 -13.94 -2.40 24.23
N LEU A 345 -14.53 -1.20 24.30
CA LEU A 345 -15.08 -0.65 25.54
C LEU A 345 -16.16 -1.53 26.16
N LYS A 346 -16.98 -2.18 25.31
CA LYS A 346 -18.03 -3.09 25.76
C LYS A 346 -17.41 -4.39 26.29
N GLN A 347 -16.45 -4.98 25.57
CA GLN A 347 -15.73 -6.18 26.00
C GLN A 347 -14.99 -5.95 27.32
N MET A 348 -14.38 -4.78 27.51
CA MET A 348 -13.73 -4.40 28.77
C MET A 348 -14.72 -4.39 29.95
N LYS A 349 -15.95 -3.90 29.74
CA LYS A 349 -17.00 -3.87 30.79
C LYS A 349 -17.59 -5.25 31.09
N GLU A 350 -17.59 -6.15 30.12
CA GLU A 350 -18.15 -7.51 30.24
C GLU A 350 -17.15 -8.53 30.80
N THR A 351 -15.85 -8.19 30.83
CA THR A 351 -14.80 -9.11 31.25
C THR A 351 -14.48 -8.99 32.74
N GLU A 352 -14.58 -10.10 33.48
CA GLU A 352 -14.24 -10.16 34.92
C GLU A 352 -12.75 -10.46 35.20
N SER A 353 -12.00 -10.92 34.19
CA SER A 353 -10.58 -11.26 34.34
C SER A 353 -9.69 -10.02 34.22
N HIS A 354 -8.92 -9.73 35.26
CA HIS A 354 -8.04 -8.55 35.32
C HIS A 354 -6.99 -8.54 34.20
N SER A 355 -6.40 -9.68 33.85
CA SER A 355 -5.35 -9.74 32.81
C SER A 355 -5.89 -9.45 31.40
N VAL A 356 -7.13 -9.87 31.12
CA VAL A 356 -7.79 -9.59 29.83
C VAL A 356 -8.25 -8.14 29.76
N CYS A 357 -8.60 -7.55 30.91
CA CYS A 357 -8.90 -6.12 31.00
C CYS A 357 -7.68 -5.27 30.63
N ASP A 358 -6.50 -5.57 31.18
CA ASP A 358 -5.25 -4.85 30.88
C ASP A 358 -4.86 -4.96 29.40
N ASP A 359 -5.06 -6.13 28.78
CA ASP A 359 -4.80 -6.35 27.35
C ASP A 359 -5.76 -5.51 26.47
N ILE A 360 -7.06 -5.47 26.81
CA ILE A 360 -8.06 -4.65 26.12
C ILE A 360 -7.77 -3.16 26.29
N GLU A 361 -7.34 -2.71 27.47
CA GLU A 361 -6.92 -1.31 27.70
C GLU A 361 -5.74 -0.91 26.81
N CYS A 362 -4.74 -1.79 26.66
CA CYS A 362 -3.61 -1.56 25.77
C CYS A 362 -4.03 -1.47 24.29
N GLU A 363 -4.93 -2.35 23.86
CA GLU A 363 -5.49 -2.34 22.50
C GLU A 363 -6.29 -1.06 22.23
N LEU A 364 -7.06 -0.61 23.21
CA LEU A 364 -7.87 0.60 23.15
C LEU A 364 -7.02 1.88 23.08
N GLU A 365 -5.93 1.95 23.85
CA GLU A 365 -4.97 3.05 23.76
C GLU A 365 -4.28 3.09 22.39
N CYS A 366 -3.94 1.92 21.83
CA CYS A 366 -3.38 1.82 20.49
C CYS A 366 -4.39 2.25 19.41
N LEU A 367 -5.66 1.87 19.56
CA LEU A 367 -6.73 2.24 18.63
C LEU A 367 -7.02 3.75 18.67
N LEU A 368 -7.04 4.36 19.86
CA LEU A 368 -7.21 5.81 20.00
C LEU A 368 -6.09 6.60 19.30
N LYS A 369 -4.84 6.17 19.43
CA LYS A 369 -3.70 6.78 18.70
C LYS A 369 -3.90 6.67 17.18
N LYS A 370 -4.40 5.53 16.68
CA LYS A 370 -4.71 5.35 15.25
C LYS A 370 -5.86 6.26 14.80
N MET A 371 -6.91 6.40 15.60
CA MET A 371 -8.04 7.30 15.33
C MET A 371 -7.59 8.76 15.25
N GLU A 372 -6.75 9.21 16.19
CA GLU A 372 -6.19 10.56 16.21
C GLU A 372 -5.37 10.86 14.95
N ILE A 373 -4.43 9.96 14.60
CA ILE A 373 -3.62 10.07 13.38
C ILE A 373 -4.51 10.14 12.14
N LYS A 374 -5.56 9.31 12.05
CA LYS A 374 -6.47 9.32 10.91
C LYS A 374 -7.29 10.61 10.85
N GLY A 375 -7.74 11.13 11.99
CA GLY A 375 -8.40 12.43 12.08
C GLY A 375 -7.52 13.58 11.57
N GLU A 376 -6.23 13.56 11.86
CA GLU A 376 -5.28 14.51 11.30
C GLU A 376 -5.13 14.37 9.78
N GLN A 377 -5.04 13.13 9.27
CA GLN A 377 -4.92 12.87 7.85
C GLN A 377 -6.15 13.38 7.09
N ILE A 378 -7.36 13.12 7.61
CA ILE A 378 -8.62 13.64 7.05
C ILE A 378 -8.62 15.17 7.07
N SER A 379 -8.16 15.79 8.15
CA SER A 379 -8.07 17.26 8.25
C SER A 379 -7.10 17.87 7.23
N LYS A 380 -5.95 17.22 7.01
CA LYS A 380 -4.97 17.62 5.98
C LYS A 380 -5.57 17.47 4.58
N LEU A 381 -6.29 16.37 4.33
CA LEU A 381 -6.95 16.11 3.05
C LEU A 381 -8.06 17.11 2.74
N LYS A 382 -8.91 17.43 3.73
CA LYS A 382 -9.94 18.48 3.64
C LYS A 382 -9.35 19.85 3.27
N LYS A 383 -8.29 20.27 3.96
CA LYS A 383 -7.58 21.53 3.64
C LYS A 383 -7.01 21.55 2.22
N HIS A 384 -6.48 20.42 1.75
CA HIS A 384 -6.00 20.29 0.38
C HIS A 384 -7.14 20.39 -0.62
N GLN A 385 -8.27 19.72 -0.36
CA GLN A 385 -9.46 19.78 -1.20
C GLN A 385 -10.02 21.20 -1.32
N ASP A 386 -10.11 21.94 -0.21
CA ASP A 386 -10.53 23.33 -0.22
C ASP A 386 -9.55 24.22 -1.01
N SER A 387 -8.25 23.94 -0.94
CA SER A 387 -7.24 24.66 -1.70
C SER A 387 -7.35 24.40 -3.20
N VAL A 388 -7.61 23.15 -3.60
CA VAL A 388 -7.82 22.74 -5.00
C VAL A 388 -9.13 23.30 -5.56
N ARG A 389 -10.21 23.39 -4.77
CA ARG A 389 -11.49 23.99 -5.21
C ARG A 389 -11.46 25.51 -5.38
N ARG A 390 -10.50 26.20 -4.74
CA ARG A 390 -10.32 27.65 -4.85
C ARG A 390 -9.41 28.08 -6.01
N LEU A 391 -8.63 27.14 -6.56
CA LEU A 391 -7.85 27.30 -7.80
C LEU A 391 -8.78 27.09 -9.00
#